data_AF-A0A9D9QWC9-F1
#
_entry.id   AF-A0A9D9QWC9-F1
#
_cell.length_a   1.000
_cell.length_b   1.000
_cell.length_c   1.000
_cell.angle_alpha   90.00
_cell.angle_beta   90.00
_cell.angle_gamma   90.00
#
_symmetry.space_group_name_H-M   'P 1'
#
loop_
_entity.id
_entity.type
_entity.pdbx_description
1 polymer ?
#
loop_
_entity_poly.entity_id
_entity_poly.type
_entity_poly.pdbx_seq_one_letter_code
_entity_poly.pdbx_strand_id
1 'polypeptide(L)'
;MKNGYQQLIEKHPFLKFLGSKYTLVLLFFLTWILFFDNYSYLDHRMLDKQINELEDNKVYYQNEIAKDKKKIKELNHIGQIEKYAREKYFMKKDSEDIYIIEVEKDKIKDSIAANK
;
A
#
# COMPACT_ATOMS: atom_id res chain seq x y z
N MET A 1 8.92 64.04 -27.39
CA MET A 1 8.61 62.77 -28.09
C MET A 1 8.35 61.72 -27.01
N LYS A 2 7.11 61.26 -26.83
CA LYS A 2 6.78 60.26 -25.79
C LYS A 2 7.43 58.92 -26.16
N ASN A 3 8.34 58.44 -25.33
CA ASN A 3 9.04 57.17 -25.52
C ASN A 3 8.00 56.03 -25.63
N GLY A 4 8.20 55.04 -26.51
CA GLY A 4 7.21 53.98 -26.78
C GLY A 4 6.73 53.23 -25.53
N TYR A 5 7.60 53.12 -24.52
CA TYR A 5 7.27 52.57 -23.19
C TYR A 5 6.16 53.35 -22.46
N GLN A 6 6.17 54.69 -22.56
CA GLN A 6 5.18 55.54 -21.91
C GLN A 6 3.79 55.39 -22.55
N GLN A 7 3.72 55.17 -23.86
CA GLN A 7 2.47 54.95 -24.59
C GLN A 7 1.81 53.62 -24.22
N LEU A 8 2.62 52.58 -23.94
CA LEU A 8 2.14 51.27 -23.51
C LEU A 8 1.54 51.30 -22.09
N ILE A 9 2.14 52.08 -21.17
CA ILE A 9 1.64 52.23 -19.80
C ILE A 9 0.36 53.08 -19.74
N GLU A 10 0.24 54.12 -20.58
CA GLU A 10 -0.98 54.92 -20.68
C GLU A 10 -2.17 54.10 -21.21
N LYS A 11 -1.93 53.20 -22.18
CA LYS A 11 -2.97 52.37 -22.78
C LYS A 11 -3.51 51.28 -21.84
N HIS A 12 -2.68 50.81 -20.91
CA HIS A 12 -3.03 49.73 -19.99
C HIS A 12 -2.60 50.05 -18.55
N PRO A 13 -3.51 50.56 -17.71
CA PRO A 13 -3.18 51.07 -16.38
C PRO A 13 -2.62 50.00 -15.43
N PHE A 14 -2.90 48.72 -15.67
CA PHE A 14 -2.35 47.61 -14.88
C PHE A 14 -0.83 47.43 -15.04
N LEU A 15 -0.25 47.80 -16.19
CA LEU A 15 1.21 47.73 -16.39
C LEU A 15 1.95 48.76 -15.52
N LYS A 16 1.30 49.87 -15.16
CA LYS A 16 1.86 50.85 -14.21
C LYS A 16 2.04 50.25 -12.82
N PHE A 17 1.13 49.37 -12.41
CA PHE A 17 1.20 48.64 -11.14
C PHE A 17 2.28 47.55 -11.18
N LEU A 18 2.41 46.81 -12.29
CA LEU A 18 3.44 45.77 -12.46
C LEU A 18 4.88 46.34 -12.54
N GLY A 19 5.06 47.55 -13.06
CA GLY A 19 6.37 48.20 -13.17
C GLY A 19 6.93 48.77 -11.86
N SER A 20 6.21 48.68 -10.74
CA SER A 20 6.71 49.14 -9.45
C SER A 20 7.75 48.17 -8.88
N LYS A 21 8.83 48.69 -8.29
CA LYS A 21 9.88 47.86 -7.65
C LYS A 21 9.32 46.89 -6.60
N TYR A 22 8.26 47.29 -5.90
CA TYR A 22 7.60 46.48 -4.90
C TYR A 22 6.80 45.33 -5.53
N THR A 23 6.13 45.59 -6.65
CA THR A 23 5.36 44.56 -7.38
C THR A 23 6.28 43.52 -8.00
N LEU A 24 7.44 43.93 -8.51
CA LEU A 24 8.43 43.01 -9.07
C LEU A 24 9.00 42.06 -7.99
N VAL A 25 9.33 42.59 -6.82
CA VAL A 25 9.81 41.80 -5.67
C VAL A 25 8.70 40.88 -5.15
N LEU A 26 7.45 41.37 -5.05
CA LEU A 26 6.29 40.57 -4.67
C LEU A 26 6.04 39.44 -5.67
N LEU A 27 6.10 39.73 -6.98
CA LEU A 27 5.89 38.74 -8.04
C LEU A 27 6.98 37.66 -8.01
N PHE A 28 8.23 38.07 -7.79
CA PHE A 28 9.34 37.14 -7.59
C PHE A 28 9.10 36.24 -6.37
N PHE A 29 8.71 36.82 -5.24
CA PHE A 29 8.45 36.07 -4.01
C PHE A 29 7.24 35.13 -4.13
N LEU A 30 6.18 35.57 -4.80
CA LEU A 30 5.01 34.74 -5.11
C LEU A 30 5.38 33.59 -6.05
N THR A 31 6.17 33.87 -7.09
CA THR A 31 6.66 32.83 -8.01
C THR A 31 7.58 31.86 -7.26
N TRP A 32 8.41 32.34 -6.34
CA TRP A 32 9.25 31.50 -5.50
C TRP A 32 8.41 30.59 -4.58
N ILE A 33 7.40 31.14 -3.89
CA ILE A 33 6.51 30.34 -3.06
C ILE A 33 5.67 29.36 -3.90
N LEU A 34 5.27 29.73 -5.12
CA LEU A 34 4.42 28.85 -5.93
C LEU A 34 5.19 27.74 -6.66
N PHE A 35 6.41 27.99 -7.10
CA PHE A 35 7.20 27.04 -7.89
C PHE A 35 8.31 26.34 -7.11
N PHE A 36 8.87 27.00 -6.10
CA PHE A 36 9.97 26.47 -5.28
C PHE A 36 9.50 25.93 -3.92
N ASP A 37 8.34 26.35 -3.42
CA ASP A 37 7.78 25.81 -2.18
C ASP A 37 7.15 24.43 -2.41
N ASN A 38 7.28 23.58 -1.40
CA ASN A 38 6.99 22.14 -1.44
C ASN A 38 5.48 21.81 -1.42
N TYR A 39 4.60 22.71 -1.87
CA TYR A 39 3.16 22.43 -1.93
C TYR A 39 2.81 21.58 -3.16
N SER A 40 3.54 20.48 -3.31
CA SER A 40 3.34 19.47 -4.33
C SER A 40 2.07 18.70 -3.97
N TYR A 41 1.02 18.93 -4.75
CA TYR A 41 -0.18 18.09 -4.77
C TYR A 41 0.16 16.60 -4.94
N LEU A 42 1.30 16.29 -5.58
CA LEU A 42 1.79 14.92 -5.73
C LEU A 42 2.24 14.32 -4.39
N ASP A 43 2.80 15.14 -3.49
CA ASP A 43 3.28 14.69 -2.19
C ASP A 43 2.10 14.32 -1.29
N HIS A 44 1.03 15.12 -1.33
CA HIS A 44 -0.22 14.77 -0.64
C HIS A 44 -0.83 13.48 -1.20
N ARG A 45 -0.88 13.31 -2.52
CA ARG A 45 -1.38 12.06 -3.12
C ARG A 45 -0.54 10.83 -2.74
N MET A 46 0.78 11.00 -2.62
CA MET A 46 1.68 9.94 -2.19
C MET A 46 1.50 9.61 -0.70
N LEU A 47 1.26 10.63 0.14
CA LEU A 47 0.91 10.45 1.55
C LEU A 47 -0.43 9.73 1.71
N ASP A 48 -1.46 10.15 0.98
CA ASP A 48 -2.79 9.50 1.02
C ASP A 48 -2.70 8.03 0.63
N LYS A 49 -1.88 7.70 -0.38
CA LYS A 49 -1.63 6.31 -0.75
C LYS A 49 -0.97 5.51 0.39
N GLN A 50 0.03 6.09 1.05
CA GLN A 50 0.69 5.46 2.20
C GLN A 50 -0.28 5.27 3.36
N ILE A 51 -1.16 6.25 3.62
CA ILE A 51 -2.18 6.16 4.66
C ILE A 51 -3.13 4.99 4.37
N ASN A 52 -3.63 4.88 3.13
CA ASN A 52 -4.51 3.79 2.74
C ASN A 52 -3.81 2.42 2.88
N GLU A 53 -2.56 2.31 2.45
CA GLU A 53 -1.78 1.07 2.59
C GLU A 53 -1.57 0.69 4.07
N LEU A 54 -1.31 1.66 4.94
CA LEU A 54 -1.20 1.46 6.39
C LEU A 54 -2.52 1.01 7.02
N GLU A 55 -3.65 1.61 6.61
CA GLU A 55 -4.98 1.23 7.08
C GLU A 55 -5.35 -0.20 6.64
N ASP A 56 -5.09 -0.55 5.39
CA ASP A 56 -5.31 -1.90 4.86
C ASP A 56 -4.46 -2.94 5.60
N ASN A 57 -3.17 -2.64 5.83
CA ASN A 57 -2.28 -3.49 6.61
C ASN A 57 -2.78 -3.68 8.05
N LYS A 58 -3.23 -2.60 8.70
CA LYS A 58 -3.82 -2.66 10.04
C LYS A 58 -5.04 -3.57 10.06
N VAL A 59 -5.96 -3.45 9.10
CA VAL A 59 -7.14 -4.32 9.00
C VAL A 59 -6.73 -5.77 8.78
N TYR A 60 -5.77 -6.03 7.89
CA TYR A 60 -5.24 -7.37 7.65
C TYR A 60 -4.70 -8.02 8.93
N TYR A 61 -3.80 -7.33 9.65
CA TYR A 61 -3.21 -7.87 10.88
C TYR A 61 -4.25 -8.04 11.99
N GLN A 62 -5.21 -7.13 12.13
CA GLN A 62 -6.30 -7.30 13.09
C GLN A 62 -7.13 -8.56 12.81
N ASN A 63 -7.40 -8.84 11.54
CA ASN A 63 -8.11 -10.04 11.11
C ASN A 63 -7.29 -11.31 11.37
N GLU A 64 -5.99 -11.32 11.05
CA GLU A 64 -5.11 -12.45 11.34
C GLU A 64 -5.00 -12.72 12.84
N ILE A 65 -4.81 -11.67 13.66
CA ILE A 65 -4.82 -11.79 15.13
C ILE A 65 -6.14 -12.38 15.63
N ALA A 66 -7.28 -11.96 15.07
CA ALA A 66 -8.58 -12.51 15.45
C ALA A 66 -8.72 -14.00 15.08
N LYS A 67 -8.23 -14.40 13.90
CA LYS A 67 -8.20 -15.81 13.48
C LYS A 67 -7.27 -16.63 14.38
N ASP A 68 -6.09 -16.13 14.67
CA ASP A 68 -5.12 -16.85 15.51
C ASP A 68 -5.58 -16.96 16.96
N LYS A 69 -6.23 -15.92 17.51
CA LYS A 69 -6.90 -16.03 18.81
C LYS A 69 -7.96 -17.13 18.83
N LYS A 70 -8.72 -17.33 17.74
CA LYS A 70 -9.67 -18.44 17.63
C LYS A 70 -8.95 -19.79 17.59
N LYS A 71 -7.90 -19.92 16.76
CA LYS A 71 -7.08 -21.14 16.70
C LYS A 71 -6.46 -21.48 18.06
N ILE A 72 -5.89 -20.51 18.76
CA ILE A 72 -5.34 -20.71 20.11
C ILE A 72 -6.42 -21.20 21.07
N LYS A 73 -7.64 -20.64 21.01
CA LYS A 73 -8.75 -21.12 21.83
C LYS A 73 -9.12 -22.58 21.53
N GLU A 74 -9.09 -22.98 20.25
CA GLU A 74 -9.32 -24.35 19.83
C GLU A 74 -8.20 -25.28 20.34
N LEU A 75 -6.97 -24.80 20.38
CA LEU A 75 -5.78 -25.51 20.89
C LEU A 75 -5.70 -25.57 22.43
N ASN A 76 -6.70 -25.13 23.19
CA ASN A 76 -6.68 -25.20 24.66
C ASN A 76 -6.81 -26.63 25.23
N HIS A 77 -7.16 -27.62 24.40
CA HIS A 77 -7.31 -29.00 24.84
C HIS A 77 -6.17 -29.87 24.29
N ILE A 78 -5.61 -30.74 25.13
CA ILE A 78 -4.48 -31.62 24.79
C ILE A 78 -4.73 -32.42 23.51
N GLY A 79 -5.95 -32.94 23.31
CA GLY A 79 -6.32 -33.68 22.10
C GLY A 79 -6.33 -32.82 20.82
N GLN A 80 -6.69 -31.54 20.92
CA GLN A 80 -6.68 -30.62 19.77
C GLN A 80 -5.25 -30.20 19.42
N ILE A 81 -4.37 -30.08 20.42
CA ILE A 81 -2.93 -29.83 20.23
C ILE A 81 -2.29 -31.02 19.50
N GLU A 82 -2.54 -32.25 19.96
CA GLU A 82 -2.00 -33.45 19.32
C GLU A 82 -2.47 -33.57 17.87
N LYS A 83 -3.77 -33.34 17.62
CA LYS A 83 -4.33 -33.31 16.27
C LYS A 83 -3.63 -32.28 15.37
N TYR A 84 -3.47 -31.05 15.86
CA TYR A 84 -2.80 -29.98 15.12
C TYR A 84 -1.32 -30.29 14.84
N ALA A 85 -0.59 -30.82 15.82
CA ALA A 85 0.80 -31.24 15.67
C ALA A 85 0.96 -32.35 14.61
N ARG A 86 0.02 -33.31 14.57
CA ARG A 86 0.01 -34.39 13.59
C ARG A 86 -0.38 -33.93 12.19
N GLU A 87 -1.40 -33.07 12.05
CA GLU A 87 -1.89 -32.61 10.74
C GLU A 87 -1.01 -31.55 10.09
N LYS A 88 -0.43 -30.63 10.87
CA LYS A 88 0.40 -29.53 10.34
C LYS A 88 1.88 -29.79 10.34
N TYR A 89 2.39 -30.50 11.33
CA TYR A 89 3.83 -30.70 11.51
C TYR A 89 4.24 -32.17 11.39
N PHE A 90 3.30 -33.08 11.13
CA PHE A 90 3.54 -34.52 11.00
C PHE A 90 4.32 -35.08 12.20
N MET A 91 4.06 -34.56 13.41
CA MET A 91 4.71 -35.04 14.62
C MET A 91 4.24 -36.48 14.95
N LYS A 92 5.18 -37.33 15.38
CA LYS A 92 4.92 -38.72 15.78
C LYS A 92 5.50 -39.04 17.14
N LYS A 93 4.99 -40.08 17.78
CA LYS A 93 5.64 -40.70 18.95
C LYS A 93 6.70 -41.70 18.48
N ASP A 94 7.67 -41.99 19.33
CA ASP A 94 8.75 -42.94 19.00
C ASP A 94 8.23 -44.36 18.73
N SER A 95 7.04 -44.71 19.24
CA SER A 95 6.36 -45.98 19.02
C SER A 95 5.46 -46.02 17.77
N GLU A 96 5.54 -45.02 16.89
CA GLU A 96 4.65 -44.87 15.74
C GLU A 96 5.44 -44.58 14.45
N ASP A 97 4.94 -45.09 13.32
CA ASP A 97 5.46 -44.80 11.98
C ASP A 97 4.43 -44.04 11.14
N ILE A 98 4.85 -42.93 10.53
CA ILE A 98 4.00 -42.11 9.66
C ILE A 98 4.30 -42.47 8.21
N TYR A 99 3.24 -42.80 7.47
CA TYR A 99 3.28 -43.00 6.02
C TYR A 99 2.61 -41.81 5.33
N ILE A 100 3.35 -41.06 4.51
CA ILE A 100 2.80 -39.99 3.67
C ILE A 100 2.55 -40.61 2.29
N ILE A 101 1.27 -40.75 1.91
CA ILE A 101 0.88 -41.31 0.63
C ILE A 101 0.61 -40.16 -0.34
N GLU A 102 1.58 -39.88 -1.20
CA GLU A 102 1.41 -38.94 -2.30
C GLU A 102 0.76 -39.67 -3.47
N VAL A 103 -0.53 -39.43 -3.67
CA VAL A 103 -1.22 -40.00 -4.83
C VAL A 103 -0.96 -39.10 -6.02
N GLU A 104 -0.06 -39.54 -6.90
CA GLU A 104 0.11 -38.94 -8.22
C GLU A 104 -1.20 -39.09 -9.00
N LYS A 105 -1.90 -37.97 -9.22
CA LYS A 105 -3.22 -37.92 -9.87
C LYS A 105 -3.25 -38.58 -11.25
N ASP A 106 -2.09 -38.63 -11.93
CA ASP A 106 -1.98 -39.24 -13.24
C ASP A 106 -2.06 -40.78 -13.18
N LYS A 107 -1.49 -41.43 -12.15
CA LYS A 107 -1.56 -42.89 -11.96
C LYS A 107 -2.95 -43.39 -11.54
N ILE A 108 -3.77 -42.52 -10.94
CA ILE A 108 -5.18 -42.84 -10.61
C ILE A 108 -6.00 -43.02 -11.91
N LYS A 109 -5.76 -42.20 -12.93
CA LYS A 109 -6.47 -42.33 -14.21
C LYS A 109 -6.13 -43.64 -14.92
N ASP A 110 -4.86 -44.05 -14.86
CA ASP A 110 -4.39 -45.28 -15.50
C ASP A 110 -4.96 -46.54 -14.83
N SER A 111 -5.07 -46.55 -13.49
CA SER A 111 -5.67 -47.67 -12.74
C SER A 111 -7.19 -47.79 -12.90
N ILE A 112 -7.89 -46.67 -13.11
CA ILE A 112 -9.33 -46.65 -13.43
C ILE A 112 -9.58 -47.06 -14.89
N ALA A 113 -8.68 -46.71 -15.81
CA ALA A 113 -8.75 -47.09 -17.22
C ALA A 113 -8.39 -48.57 -17.46
N ALA A 114 -7.51 -49.16 -16.64
CA ALA A 114 -7.09 -50.57 -16.76
C ALA A 114 -8.07 -51.59 -16.16
N ASN A 115 -9.05 -51.15 -15.36
CA ASN A 115 -10.13 -52.00 -14.80
C ASN A 115 -11.44 -51.92 -15.60
N LYS A 116 -11.42 -51.33 -16.81
CA LYS A 116 -12.53 -51.30 -17.76
C LYS A 116 -12.19 -52.16 -18.97
#